data_AF-A0A1G3ANT6-F1
#
_entry.id   AF-A0A1G3ANT6-F1
#
_cell.length_a   1.000
_cell.length_b   1.000
_cell.length_c   1.000
_cell.angle_alpha   90.00
_cell.angle_beta   90.00
_cell.angle_gamma   90.00
#
_symmetry.space_group_name_H-M   'P 1'
#
loop_
_entity.id
_entity.type
_entity.pdbx_description
1 polymer ?
#
loop_
_entity_poly.entity_id
_entity_poly.type
_entity_poly.pdbx_seq_one_letter_code
_entity_poly.pdbx_strand_id
1 'polypeptide(L)'
;MVYRPKTEIGLELYDRARQNGVSFEWLTFDEWYGAKPAFLRALDGRGQKFVGEVHKDYVAWIDPPRTTTRPYRRRRRGRGRKVPRLVAAGRKPRHVEDLLKREPVLRDQPWEPWRVKDTEKGPVVWEVKHALIYPKDEEGLPDKPYHLIVARNVPNRDEIKSFLSNAPTQ
;
A
#
# COMPACT_ATOMS: atom_id res chain seq x y z
N MET A 1 -8.80 3.63 32.28
CA MET A 1 -8.23 2.79 31.19
C MET A 1 -8.02 3.71 29.99
N VAL A 2 -6.78 3.89 29.51
CA VAL A 2 -6.51 4.72 28.31
C VAL A 2 -6.73 3.85 27.08
N TYR A 3 -7.58 4.29 26.16
CA TYR A 3 -7.80 3.58 24.89
C TYR A 3 -6.52 3.62 24.04
N ARG A 4 -6.12 2.47 23.52
CA ARG A 4 -4.94 2.34 22.67
C ARG A 4 -5.34 1.62 21.37
N PRO A 5 -5.17 2.24 20.19
CA PRO A 5 -5.39 1.58 18.92
C PRO A 5 -4.54 0.30 18.78
N LYS A 6 -5.12 -0.77 18.23
CA LYS A 6 -4.39 -2.05 18.05
C LYS A 6 -3.12 -1.89 17.21
N THR A 7 -3.09 -0.96 16.25
CA THR A 7 -1.89 -0.64 15.46
C THR A 7 -0.74 -0.11 16.32
N GLU A 8 -1.04 0.71 17.34
CA GLU A 8 -0.02 1.21 18.27
C GLU A 8 0.49 0.09 19.17
N ILE A 9 -0.40 -0.79 19.65
CA ILE A 9 -0.01 -1.98 20.40
C ILE A 9 0.91 -2.86 19.55
N GLY A 10 0.57 -3.07 18.27
CA GLY A 10 1.40 -3.84 17.34
C GLY A 10 2.79 -3.24 17.13
N LEU A 11 2.89 -1.91 16.97
CA LEU A 11 4.17 -1.22 16.84
C LEU A 11 5.00 -1.29 18.13
N GLU A 12 4.39 -1.17 19.30
CA GLU A 12 5.11 -1.31 20.57
C GLU A 12 5.63 -2.73 20.79
N LEU A 13 4.83 -3.74 20.45
CA LEU A 13 5.28 -5.15 20.50
C LEU A 13 6.46 -5.37 19.55
N TYR A 14 6.39 -4.80 18.35
CA TYR A 14 7.51 -4.80 17.41
C TYR A 14 8.75 -4.12 18.01
N ASP A 15 8.63 -2.90 18.52
CA ASP A 15 9.74 -2.12 19.07
C ASP A 15 10.39 -2.85 20.26
N ARG A 16 9.57 -3.46 21.14
CA ARG A 16 10.04 -4.29 22.25
C ARG A 16 10.80 -5.53 21.77
N ALA A 17 10.29 -6.23 20.75
CA ALA A 17 10.97 -7.40 20.19
C ALA A 17 12.35 -7.01 19.60
N ARG A 18 12.42 -5.89 18.88
CA ARG A 18 13.68 -5.34 18.34
C ARG A 18 14.67 -4.98 19.46
N GLN A 19 14.21 -4.32 20.52
CA GLN A 19 15.03 -3.99 21.69
C GLN A 19 15.59 -5.24 22.39
N ASN A 20 14.85 -6.34 22.37
CA ASN A 20 15.29 -7.64 22.89
C ASN A 20 16.15 -8.46 21.90
N GLY A 21 16.61 -7.84 20.81
CA GLY A 21 17.53 -8.48 19.85
C GLY A 21 16.86 -9.33 18.77
N VAL A 22 15.52 -9.41 18.74
CA VAL A 22 14.83 -10.11 17.65
C VAL A 22 14.84 -9.26 16.39
N SER A 23 15.25 -9.83 15.26
CA SER A 23 15.18 -9.17 13.94
C SER A 23 14.21 -9.91 13.03
N PHE A 24 13.41 -9.16 12.28
CA PHE A 24 12.48 -9.72 11.31
C PHE A 24 12.95 -9.36 9.91
N GLU A 25 13.21 -10.36 9.07
CA GLU A 25 13.49 -10.10 7.66
C GLU A 25 12.25 -9.53 6.96
N TRP A 26 11.07 -10.08 7.29
CA TRP A 26 9.77 -9.66 6.77
C TRP A 26 8.70 -9.72 7.86
N LEU A 27 7.76 -8.78 7.83
CA LEU A 27 6.50 -8.87 8.56
C LEU A 27 5.34 -9.13 7.60
N THR A 28 4.36 -9.88 8.08
CA THR A 28 3.07 -10.04 7.41
C THR A 28 1.94 -9.82 8.41
N PHE A 29 0.81 -9.34 7.91
CA PHE A 29 -0.36 -8.99 8.72
C PHE A 29 -1.61 -8.99 7.85
N ASP A 30 -2.76 -9.13 8.52
CA ASP A 30 -4.08 -9.13 7.89
C ASP A 30 -4.49 -7.75 7.36
N GLU A 31 -5.61 -7.77 6.62
CA GLU A 31 -6.20 -6.59 6.00
C GLU A 31 -6.49 -5.45 6.98
N TRP A 32 -6.81 -5.76 8.23
CA TRP A 32 -7.18 -4.75 9.22
C TRP A 32 -6.02 -3.82 9.53
N TYR A 33 -4.80 -4.36 9.61
CA TYR A 33 -3.58 -3.56 9.78
C TYR A 33 -3.21 -2.82 8.49
N GLY A 34 -3.33 -3.47 7.32
CA GLY A 34 -3.00 -2.83 6.04
C GLY A 34 -3.96 -1.71 5.62
N ALA A 35 -5.19 -1.71 6.15
CA ALA A 35 -6.14 -0.61 6.01
C ALA A 35 -5.72 0.66 6.76
N LYS A 36 -4.60 0.66 7.51
CA LYS A 36 -4.13 1.80 8.32
C LYS A 36 -2.84 2.37 7.72
N PRO A 37 -2.89 3.41 6.85
CA PRO A 37 -1.71 4.00 6.24
C PRO A 37 -0.63 4.46 7.23
N ALA A 38 -1.03 4.98 8.40
CA ALA A 38 -0.10 5.37 9.45
C ALA A 38 0.72 4.20 10.00
N PHE A 39 0.12 3.00 10.09
CA PHE A 39 0.82 1.79 10.51
C PHE A 39 1.86 1.35 9.47
N LEU A 40 1.49 1.38 8.19
CA LEU A 40 2.41 1.05 7.09
C LEU A 40 3.61 2.01 7.04
N ARG A 41 3.36 3.32 7.16
CA ARG A 41 4.43 4.33 7.22
C ARG A 41 5.29 4.18 8.47
N ALA A 42 4.70 3.84 9.61
CA ALA A 42 5.45 3.63 10.84
C ALA A 42 6.42 2.44 10.74
N LEU A 43 6.02 1.34 10.10
CA LEU A 43 6.91 0.20 9.80
C LEU A 43 8.00 0.61 8.80
N ASP A 44 7.62 1.37 7.78
CA ASP A 44 8.54 1.82 6.75
C ASP A 44 9.61 2.79 7.27
N GLY A 45 9.22 3.75 8.12
CA GLY A 45 10.14 4.65 8.82
C GLY A 45 11.07 3.95 9.80
N ARG A 46 10.74 2.72 10.22
CA ARG A 46 11.63 1.83 11.00
C ARG A 46 12.56 0.98 10.13
N GLY A 47 12.45 1.07 8.80
CA GLY A 47 13.17 0.22 7.86
C GLY A 47 12.71 -1.25 7.88
N GLN A 48 11.54 -1.54 8.46
CA GLN A 48 11.02 -2.91 8.53
C GLN A 48 10.34 -3.27 7.21
N LYS A 49 10.82 -4.31 6.54
CA LYS A 49 10.16 -4.84 5.35
C LYS A 49 8.87 -5.56 5.73
N PHE A 50 7.84 -5.41 4.90
CA PHE A 50 6.58 -6.12 5.07
C PHE A 50 5.96 -6.55 3.75
N VAL A 51 5.07 -7.54 3.84
CA VAL A 51 4.04 -7.86 2.84
C VAL A 51 2.74 -8.05 3.61
N GLY A 52 1.81 -7.10 3.46
CA GLY A 52 0.57 -7.06 4.23
C GLY A 52 -0.67 -6.95 3.35
N GLU A 53 -1.74 -7.61 3.73
CA GLU A 53 -3.01 -7.55 3.00
C GLU A 53 -3.64 -6.16 3.13
N VAL A 54 -4.28 -5.68 2.06
CA VAL A 54 -5.00 -4.40 2.04
C VAL A 54 -6.35 -4.56 1.37
N HIS A 55 -7.30 -3.73 1.80
CA HIS A 55 -8.61 -3.69 1.18
C HIS A 55 -8.53 -3.18 -0.26
N LYS A 56 -9.43 -3.69 -1.11
CA LYS A 56 -9.56 -3.29 -2.52
C LYS A 56 -9.82 -1.78 -2.70
N ASP A 57 -10.34 -1.13 -1.66
CA ASP A 57 -10.57 0.32 -1.61
C ASP A 57 -9.33 1.12 -1.19
N TYR A 58 -8.17 0.49 -0.99
CA TYR A 58 -6.93 1.21 -0.72
C TYR A 58 -6.64 2.20 -1.85
N VAL A 59 -6.34 3.46 -1.50
CA VAL A 59 -6.24 4.56 -2.47
C VAL A 59 -4.77 4.89 -2.74
N ALA A 60 -4.36 4.78 -4.00
CA ALA A 60 -3.01 5.09 -4.44
C ALA A 60 -2.97 5.61 -5.89
N TRP A 61 -1.81 6.12 -6.29
CA TRP A 61 -1.52 6.44 -7.67
C TRP A 61 -0.76 5.29 -8.32
N ILE A 62 -1.06 4.97 -9.59
CA ILE A 62 -0.16 4.14 -10.41
C ILE A 62 1.04 4.97 -10.93
N ASP A 63 0.79 6.26 -11.18
CA ASP A 63 1.75 7.24 -11.66
C ASP A 63 1.46 8.55 -10.90
N PRO A 64 2.39 9.01 -10.03
CA PRO A 64 2.13 10.07 -9.10
C PRO A 64 2.19 11.44 -9.80
N PRO A 65 1.21 12.32 -9.57
CA PRO A 65 1.27 13.67 -10.11
C PRO A 65 2.43 14.46 -9.49
N ARG A 66 3.02 15.37 -10.28
CA ARG A 66 4.02 16.31 -9.77
C ARG A 66 3.44 17.17 -8.64
N THR A 67 4.28 17.46 -7.64
CA THR A 67 3.99 18.43 -6.59
C THR A 67 4.52 19.81 -6.97
N THR A 68 3.90 20.87 -6.46
CA THR A 68 4.34 22.25 -6.63
C THR A 68 4.51 22.92 -5.27
N THR A 69 5.64 23.61 -5.11
CA THR A 69 5.95 24.48 -3.98
C THR A 69 5.54 25.93 -4.25
N ARG A 70 5.04 26.24 -5.46
CA ARG A 70 4.74 27.61 -5.87
C ARG A 70 3.58 28.16 -5.03
N PRO A 71 3.80 29.26 -4.29
CA PRO A 71 2.74 29.85 -3.48
C PRO A 71 1.59 30.31 -4.38
N TYR A 72 0.39 29.85 -4.06
CA TYR A 72 -0.82 30.25 -4.79
C TYR A 72 -1.30 31.60 -4.26
N ARG A 73 -1.04 32.67 -5.03
CA ARG A 73 -1.60 34.01 -4.76
C ARG A 73 -2.70 34.30 -5.78
N ARG A 74 -3.97 34.08 -5.41
CA ARG A 74 -5.09 34.71 -6.12
C ARG A 74 -5.25 36.12 -5.56
N ARG A 75 -5.35 37.14 -6.42
CA ARG A 75 -5.72 38.49 -5.96
C ARG A 75 -7.10 38.41 -5.29
N ARG A 76 -7.20 38.98 -4.08
CA ARG A 76 -8.35 39.07 -3.14
C ARG A 76 -8.32 38.09 -1.95
N ARG A 77 -8.64 38.66 -0.78
CA ARG A 77 -8.71 38.11 0.59
C ARG A 77 -8.91 36.58 0.68
N GLY A 78 -8.01 35.93 1.42
CA GLY A 78 -8.12 34.52 1.81
C GLY A 78 -6.76 33.95 2.23
N ARG A 79 -6.77 32.92 3.10
CA ARG A 79 -5.55 32.20 3.47
C ARG A 79 -4.97 31.51 2.22
N GLY A 80 -3.68 31.71 1.96
CA GLY A 80 -2.98 31.03 0.87
C GLY A 80 -3.08 29.51 1.00
N ARG A 81 -3.04 28.79 -0.14
CA ARG A 81 -3.04 27.32 -0.13
C ARG A 81 -1.73 26.80 0.48
N LYS A 82 -1.79 25.73 1.28
CA LYS A 82 -0.60 25.02 1.81
C LYS A 82 0.25 24.53 0.63
N VAL A 83 1.57 24.63 0.78
CA VAL A 83 2.59 24.11 -0.14
C VAL A 83 3.52 23.20 0.67
N PRO A 84 4.05 22.10 0.10
CA PRO A 84 3.81 21.59 -1.26
C PRO A 84 2.38 21.06 -1.48
N ARG A 85 1.92 21.04 -2.73
CA ARG A 85 0.59 20.52 -3.13
C ARG A 85 0.62 19.88 -4.51
N LEU A 86 -0.36 19.03 -4.81
CA LEU A 86 -0.52 18.48 -6.16
C LEU A 86 -0.84 19.55 -7.21
N VAL A 87 -0.29 19.39 -8.41
CA VAL A 87 -0.67 20.19 -9.58
C VAL A 87 -2.11 19.83 -9.99
N ALA A 88 -2.93 20.84 -10.32
CA ALA A 88 -4.38 20.65 -10.54
C ALA A 88 -4.73 19.72 -11.72
N ALA A 89 -3.87 19.65 -12.74
CA ALA A 89 -4.02 18.77 -13.89
C ALA A 89 -3.38 17.38 -13.69
N GLY A 90 -2.95 17.05 -12.47
CA GLY A 90 -2.34 15.77 -12.15
C GLY A 90 -3.33 14.61 -12.13
N ARG A 91 -2.83 13.38 -12.36
CA ARG A 91 -3.63 12.15 -12.21
C ARG A 91 -4.18 12.06 -10.77
N LYS A 92 -5.45 11.66 -10.65
CA LYS A 92 -6.07 11.42 -9.35
C LYS A 92 -5.71 10.02 -8.86
N PRO A 93 -5.56 9.81 -7.54
CA PRO A 93 -5.40 8.46 -7.01
C PRO A 93 -6.73 7.71 -7.18
N ARG A 94 -6.66 6.39 -7.25
CA ARG A 94 -7.83 5.51 -7.38
C ARG A 94 -7.75 4.37 -6.35
N HIS A 95 -8.88 3.71 -6.14
CA HIS A 95 -8.93 2.46 -5.39
C HIS A 95 -8.14 1.37 -6.12
N VAL A 96 -7.50 0.45 -5.40
CA VAL A 96 -6.78 -0.70 -5.97
C VAL A 96 -7.67 -1.49 -6.92
N GLU A 97 -8.96 -1.67 -6.61
CA GLU A 97 -9.91 -2.34 -7.50
C GLU A 97 -10.04 -1.63 -8.87
N ASP A 98 -10.11 -0.30 -8.87
CA ASP A 98 -10.15 0.50 -10.09
C ASP A 98 -8.82 0.46 -10.84
N LEU A 99 -7.69 0.42 -10.12
CA LEU A 99 -6.36 0.28 -10.74
C LEU A 99 -6.27 -1.05 -11.50
N LEU A 100 -6.67 -2.16 -10.86
CA LEU A 100 -6.70 -3.49 -11.47
C LEU A 100 -7.59 -3.53 -12.73
N LYS A 101 -8.74 -2.86 -12.69
CA LYS A 101 -9.73 -2.88 -13.79
C LYS A 101 -9.40 -1.93 -14.93
N ARG A 102 -8.70 -0.82 -14.68
CA ARG A 102 -8.58 0.29 -15.65
C ARG A 102 -7.17 0.63 -16.07
N GLU A 103 -6.16 0.41 -15.22
CA GLU A 103 -4.78 0.77 -15.58
C GLU A 103 -4.14 -0.33 -16.44
N PRO A 104 -3.62 -0.02 -17.64
CA PRO A 104 -3.05 -1.02 -18.55
C PRO A 104 -1.99 -1.93 -17.91
N VAL A 105 -1.13 -1.37 -17.05
CA VAL A 105 -0.06 -2.10 -16.35
C VAL A 105 -0.57 -3.24 -15.45
N LEU A 106 -1.82 -3.16 -14.98
CA LEU A 106 -2.46 -4.25 -14.24
C LEU A 106 -3.50 -4.96 -15.11
N ARG A 107 -4.34 -4.23 -15.84
CA ARG A 107 -5.43 -4.79 -16.65
C ARG A 107 -4.91 -5.75 -17.72
N ASP A 108 -3.90 -5.32 -18.47
CA ASP A 108 -3.35 -6.07 -19.62
C ASP A 108 -2.21 -7.01 -19.23
N GLN A 109 -1.69 -6.91 -18.00
CA GLN A 109 -0.71 -7.85 -17.48
C GLN A 109 -1.30 -9.26 -17.47
N PRO A 110 -0.60 -10.29 -18.00
CA PRO A 110 -1.04 -11.66 -17.86
C PRO A 110 -1.00 -12.07 -16.38
N TRP A 111 -1.91 -12.93 -15.98
CA TRP A 111 -1.89 -13.52 -14.65
C TRP A 111 -0.77 -14.56 -14.56
N GLU A 112 0.10 -14.44 -13.57
CA GLU A 112 1.19 -15.39 -13.36
C GLU A 112 0.79 -16.41 -12.28
N PRO A 113 0.81 -17.73 -12.56
CA PRO A 113 0.46 -18.74 -11.57
C PRO A 113 1.60 -19.00 -10.58
N TRP A 114 1.26 -18.99 -9.28
CA TRP A 114 2.14 -19.24 -8.15
C TRP A 114 1.61 -20.42 -7.34
N ARG A 115 2.39 -21.50 -7.26
CA ARG A 115 2.06 -22.66 -6.43
C ARG A 115 2.50 -22.40 -4.99
N VAL A 116 1.53 -22.20 -4.09
CA VAL A 116 1.81 -21.81 -2.71
C VAL A 116 2.15 -23.01 -1.85
N LYS A 117 1.31 -24.06 -1.88
CA LYS A 117 1.53 -25.30 -1.14
C LYS A 117 0.68 -26.43 -1.70
N ASP A 118 1.04 -27.66 -1.35
CA ASP A 118 0.24 -28.83 -1.61
C ASP A 118 -0.68 -29.13 -0.42
N THR A 119 -1.90 -29.57 -0.72
CA THR A 119 -2.88 -30.02 0.27
C THR A 119 -3.42 -31.38 -0.14
N GLU A 120 -4.12 -32.07 0.76
CA GLU A 120 -4.80 -33.33 0.46
C GLU A 120 -5.84 -33.20 -0.67
N LYS A 121 -6.36 -31.98 -0.89
CA LYS A 121 -7.31 -31.67 -1.97
C LYS A 121 -6.63 -31.19 -3.27
N GLY A 122 -5.31 -31.31 -3.35
CA GLY A 122 -4.49 -30.82 -4.46
C GLY A 122 -3.74 -29.51 -4.15
N PRO A 123 -3.01 -28.96 -5.13
CA PRO A 123 -2.22 -27.75 -4.92
C PRO A 123 -3.08 -26.50 -4.77
N VAL A 124 -2.67 -25.64 -3.83
CA VAL A 124 -3.17 -24.28 -3.71
C VAL A 124 -2.35 -23.40 -4.66
N VAL A 125 -2.97 -23.01 -5.77
CA VAL A 125 -2.39 -22.13 -6.78
C VAL A 125 -3.11 -20.79 -6.76
N TRP A 126 -2.34 -19.72 -6.67
CA TRP A 126 -2.81 -18.35 -6.81
C TRP A 126 -2.28 -17.77 -8.10
N GLU A 127 -3.09 -16.99 -8.81
CA GLU A 127 -2.65 -16.19 -9.94
C GLU A 127 -2.36 -14.77 -9.46
N VAL A 128 -1.22 -14.19 -9.86
CA VAL A 128 -0.72 -12.92 -9.35
C VAL A 128 -0.53 -11.89 -10.46
N LYS A 129 -0.77 -10.62 -10.11
CA LYS A 129 -0.40 -9.41 -10.84
C LYS A 129 0.42 -8.50 -9.94
N HIS A 130 1.33 -7.74 -10.53
CA HIS A 130 2.25 -6.86 -9.82
C HIS A 130 2.41 -5.53 -10.53
N ALA A 131 2.37 -4.44 -9.76
CA ALA A 131 2.74 -3.11 -10.21
C ALA A 131 3.33 -2.29 -9.06
N LEU A 132 4.05 -1.21 -9.38
CA LEU A 132 4.39 -0.18 -8.41
C LEU A 132 3.24 0.82 -8.29
N ILE A 133 2.91 1.19 -7.04
CA ILE A 133 1.95 2.23 -6.73
C ILE A 133 2.58 3.23 -5.75
N TYR A 134 1.99 4.41 -5.67
CA TYR A 134 2.44 5.49 -4.81
C TYR A 134 1.30 5.78 -3.83
N PRO A 135 1.44 5.40 -2.55
CA PRO A 135 0.46 5.70 -1.52
C PRO A 135 0.52 7.17 -1.12
N LYS A 136 -0.41 7.59 -0.26
CA LYS A 136 -0.40 8.93 0.33
C LYS A 136 0.49 8.99 1.57
N ASP A 137 1.35 10.01 1.61
CA ASP A 137 2.06 10.41 2.83
C ASP A 137 1.10 11.07 3.86
N GLU A 138 1.66 11.63 4.92
CA GLU A 138 0.89 12.29 6.00
C GLU A 138 0.23 13.60 5.54
N GLU A 139 0.82 14.26 4.55
CA GLU A 139 0.36 15.49 3.93
C GLU A 139 -0.64 15.23 2.79
N GLY A 140 -0.88 13.97 2.41
CA GLY A 140 -1.73 13.57 1.30
C GLY A 140 -1.10 13.73 -0.07
N LEU A 141 0.23 13.83 -0.14
CA LEU A 141 1.04 13.82 -1.35
C LEU A 141 1.53 12.40 -1.65
N PRO A 142 2.03 12.12 -2.86
CA PRO A 142 2.57 10.81 -3.20
C PRO A 142 3.83 10.55 -2.40
N ASP A 143 3.83 9.43 -1.68
CA ASP A 143 5.00 8.88 -0.99
C ASP A 143 5.86 8.08 -1.99
N LYS A 144 6.95 7.49 -1.50
CA LYS A 144 7.79 6.56 -2.27
C LYS A 144 7.00 5.36 -2.81
N PRO A 145 7.47 4.70 -3.89
CA PRO A 145 6.75 3.59 -4.49
C PRO A 145 6.69 2.37 -3.56
N TYR A 146 5.52 1.74 -3.52
CA TYR A 146 5.26 0.46 -2.86
C TYR A 146 4.88 -0.57 -3.93
N HIS A 147 5.20 -1.84 -3.68
CA HIS A 147 4.75 -2.94 -4.52
C HIS A 147 3.29 -3.25 -4.21
N LEU A 148 2.44 -3.21 -5.23
CA LEU A 148 1.09 -3.76 -5.20
C LEU A 148 1.12 -5.16 -5.79
N ILE A 149 0.66 -6.14 -5.03
CA ILE A 149 0.50 -7.52 -5.45
C ILE A 149 -1.00 -7.83 -5.39
N VAL A 150 -1.60 -8.15 -6.53
CA VAL A 150 -2.99 -8.59 -6.60
C VAL A 150 -3.00 -10.08 -6.88
N ALA A 151 -3.61 -10.86 -6.01
CA ALA A 151 -3.67 -12.31 -6.13
C ALA A 151 -5.14 -12.76 -6.27
N ARG A 152 -5.41 -13.75 -7.12
CA ARG A 152 -6.72 -14.42 -7.19
C ARG A 152 -6.60 -15.92 -7.07
N ASN A 153 -7.59 -16.55 -6.44
CA ASN A 153 -7.63 -18.00 -6.26
C ASN A 153 -8.02 -18.68 -7.59
N VAL A 154 -7.26 -19.68 -8.05
CA VAL A 154 -7.54 -20.34 -9.35
C VAL A 154 -8.89 -21.08 -9.34
N PRO A 155 -9.19 -21.92 -8.32
CA PRO A 155 -10.52 -22.50 -8.12
C PRO A 155 -11.67 -21.48 -7.99
N ASN A 156 -11.44 -20.31 -7.39
CA ASN A 156 -12.46 -19.27 -7.20
C ASN A 156 -11.92 -17.90 -7.63
N ARG A 157 -12.05 -17.59 -8.92
CA ARG A 157 -11.44 -16.39 -9.52
C ARG A 157 -12.04 -15.07 -9.04
N ASP A 158 -13.18 -15.11 -8.35
CA ASP A 158 -13.81 -13.94 -7.74
C ASP A 158 -13.20 -13.59 -6.37
N GLU A 159 -12.47 -14.52 -5.75
CA GLU A 159 -11.70 -14.27 -4.53
C GLU A 159 -10.39 -13.56 -4.90
N ILE A 160 -10.41 -12.23 -4.85
CA ILE A 160 -9.26 -11.36 -5.09
C ILE A 160 -8.75 -10.80 -3.76
N LYS A 161 -7.44 -10.98 -3.53
CA LYS A 161 -6.71 -10.39 -2.41
C LYS A 161 -5.68 -9.40 -2.93
N SER A 162 -5.49 -8.31 -2.20
CA SER A 162 -4.49 -7.30 -2.52
C SER A 162 -3.50 -7.20 -1.39
N PHE A 163 -2.21 -7.08 -1.71
CA PHE A 163 -1.14 -6.94 -0.75
C PHE A 163 -0.26 -5.76 -1.12
N LEU A 164 0.25 -5.07 -0.10
CA LEU A 164 1.28 -4.06 -0.26
C LEU A 164 2.59 -4.53 0.35
N SER A 165 3.67 -4.09 -0.27
CA SER A 165 5.02 -4.29 0.25
C SER A 165 5.90 -3.08 0.02
N ASN A 166 6.71 -2.74 1.03
CA ASN A 166 7.75 -1.71 0.95
C ASN A 166 9.13 -2.30 0.57
N ALA A 167 9.14 -3.45 -0.12
CA ALA A 167 10.36 -4.02 -0.68
C ALA A 167 11.14 -2.98 -1.50
N PRO A 168 12.48 -3.04 -1.54
CA PRO A 168 13.27 -2.22 -2.45
C PRO A 168 12.86 -2.47 -3.91
N THR A 169 12.74 -1.39 -4.69
CA THR A 169 12.57 -1.48 -6.14
C THR A 169 13.86 -2.01 -6.77
N GLN A 170 13.77 -3.08 -7.56
CA GLN A 170 14.90 -3.70 -8.26
C GLN A 170 15.35 -2.89 -9.48
#